data_AF-A0A496ZZ75-F1
#
_entry.id   AF-A0A496ZZ75-F1
#
_cell.length_a   1.000
_cell.length_b   1.000
_cell.length_c   1.000
_cell.angle_alpha   90.00
_cell.angle_beta   90.00
_cell.angle_gamma   90.00
#
_symmetry.space_group_name_H-M   'P 1'
#
loop_
_entity.id
_entity.type
_entity.pdbx_description
1 polymer ?
#
loop_
_entity_poly.entity_id
_entity_poly.type
_entity_poly.pdbx_seq_one_letter_code
_entity_poly.pdbx_strand_id
1 'polypeptide(L)'
;MERQESHELRVEVSASDTWLPKGSIYEKIQGSSNILRFDEVCESKDAGINYQRVGVGWQSRTRSKLAERILYEGKQQDTRDYQYLKGEDIDRFSICPAALRWLRHNYAELVYEGEVVSVNHEWAQKPLKILTRQTGDRIIAALDSARHYTGRSLHSTVVTQGEYSYLYILAILNSTFISYYYNVLAREKGRALAQVKLKNVRQLPIRRITFTTPPEERERLVGEGITEATEWIESTEGTSVDSVTFSAFSASVFGRWLDGRLSAEPEQSDVVHDLLAHLAEQMIEMHKQKQAEVRSFLDWLTGYTGLPVDDWALKTNLRRYYEHDWAEMKRVLKRNQRKLPQVNLDVDAYRNEPATKIRAAWETSMEALRPLLARIAATDRLIDLIVYRLYGLTEEEVAVVEGVGPRNARNSANDTKRTGHFRAFRGLSCLS
;
A
#
# COMPACT_ATOMS: atom_id res chain seq x y z
N MET A 1 16.13 -74.44 -6.78
CA MET A 1 16.29 -73.19 -7.54
C MET A 1 14.88 -72.64 -7.77
N GLU A 2 14.30 -72.07 -6.72
CA GLU A 2 12.91 -71.57 -6.70
C GLU A 2 12.89 -70.09 -7.07
N ARG A 3 12.00 -69.70 -8.00
CA ARG A 3 11.76 -68.32 -8.41
C ARG A 3 10.84 -67.66 -7.38
N GLN A 4 11.33 -66.63 -6.69
CA GLN A 4 10.49 -65.70 -5.92
C GLN A 4 9.72 -64.80 -6.88
N GLU A 5 8.39 -64.83 -6.82
CA GLU A 5 7.52 -63.80 -7.39
C GLU A 5 7.45 -62.61 -6.43
N SER A 6 7.90 -61.44 -6.88
CA SER A 6 7.75 -60.17 -6.18
C SER A 6 6.39 -59.56 -6.50
N HIS A 7 5.52 -59.42 -5.50
CA HIS A 7 4.29 -58.63 -5.61
C HIS A 7 4.62 -57.15 -5.43
N GLU A 8 4.55 -56.38 -6.53
CA GLU A 8 4.54 -54.91 -6.48
C GLU A 8 3.19 -54.44 -5.95
N LEU A 9 3.21 -53.83 -4.76
CA LEU A 9 2.10 -53.02 -4.25
C LEU A 9 1.88 -51.81 -5.15
N ARG A 10 0.79 -51.83 -5.93
CA ARG A 10 0.28 -50.64 -6.62
C ARG A 10 -0.37 -49.71 -5.61
N VAL A 11 0.34 -48.64 -5.25
CA VAL A 11 -0.24 -47.50 -4.54
C VAL A 11 -0.97 -46.64 -5.57
N GLU A 12 -2.30 -46.66 -5.55
CA GLU A 12 -3.10 -45.68 -6.28
C GLU A 12 -3.02 -44.32 -5.57
N VAL A 13 -2.48 -43.32 -6.28
CA VAL A 13 -2.43 -41.94 -5.79
C VAL A 13 -3.83 -41.34 -5.88
N SER A 14 -4.60 -41.46 -4.80
CA SER A 14 -5.84 -40.70 -4.64
C SER A 14 -5.55 -39.36 -3.96
N ALA A 15 -6.06 -38.28 -4.56
CA ALA A 15 -6.00 -36.87 -4.14
C ALA A 15 -4.62 -36.20 -4.20
N SER A 16 -4.43 -35.37 -5.24
CA SER A 16 -3.31 -34.44 -5.38
C SER A 16 -3.48 -33.22 -4.46
N ASP A 17 -3.44 -33.41 -3.14
CA ASP A 17 -3.05 -32.31 -2.25
C ASP A 17 -1.53 -32.25 -2.25
N THR A 18 -0.99 -31.39 -3.12
CA THR A 18 0.45 -31.14 -3.17
C THR A 18 0.85 -30.45 -1.86
N TRP A 19 1.24 -31.25 -0.87
CA TRP A 19 1.85 -30.78 0.37
C TRP A 19 3.23 -30.21 0.01
N LEU A 20 3.27 -28.90 -0.22
CA LEU A 20 4.51 -28.13 -0.25
C LEU A 20 4.70 -27.57 1.16
N PRO A 21 5.79 -27.92 1.88
CA PRO A 21 6.03 -27.42 3.22
C PRO A 21 6.07 -25.89 3.17
N LYS A 22 5.29 -25.26 4.06
CA LYS A 22 5.39 -23.81 4.26
C LYS A 22 6.78 -23.53 4.87
N GLY A 23 7.44 -22.44 4.46
CA GLY A 23 8.83 -22.19 4.85
C GLY A 23 9.02 -22.04 6.38
N SER A 24 10.26 -22.17 6.86
CA SER A 24 10.61 -22.12 8.30
C SER A 24 10.06 -20.89 9.02
N ILE A 25 10.04 -19.72 8.37
CA ILE A 25 9.45 -18.49 8.91
C ILE A 25 7.97 -18.67 9.24
N TYR A 26 7.20 -19.35 8.37
CA TYR A 26 5.79 -19.58 8.61
C TYR A 26 5.56 -20.46 9.85
N GLU A 27 6.33 -21.55 9.97
CA GLU A 27 6.24 -22.50 11.08
C GLU A 27 6.62 -21.83 12.41
N LYS A 28 7.71 -21.04 12.42
CA LYS A 28 8.14 -20.22 13.55
C LYS A 28 7.04 -19.30 14.05
N ILE A 29 6.37 -18.59 13.14
CA ILE A 29 5.33 -17.63 13.49
C ILE A 29 4.06 -18.32 13.99
N GLN A 30 3.65 -19.42 13.36
CA GLN A 30 2.47 -20.19 13.81
C GLN A 30 2.68 -20.89 15.16
N GLY A 31 3.90 -21.30 15.47
CA GLY A 31 4.24 -21.94 16.74
C GLY A 31 4.45 -20.98 17.91
N SER A 32 4.43 -19.66 17.67
CA SER A 32 4.72 -18.66 18.70
C SER A 32 3.48 -18.28 19.51
N SER A 33 3.55 -18.37 20.83
CA SER A 33 2.51 -17.89 21.76
C SER A 33 2.36 -16.36 21.78
N ASN A 34 3.37 -15.65 21.27
CA ASN A 34 3.42 -14.20 21.20
C ASN A 34 2.77 -13.63 19.92
N ILE A 35 2.13 -14.47 19.12
CA ILE A 35 1.44 -14.09 17.89
C ILE A 35 -0.06 -14.35 18.04
N LEU A 36 -0.85 -13.34 17.68
CA LEU A 36 -2.29 -13.40 17.51
C LEU A 36 -2.61 -13.51 16.02
N ARG A 37 -3.79 -14.05 15.69
CA ARG A 37 -4.37 -13.89 14.37
C ARG A 37 -5.01 -12.52 14.23
N PHE A 38 -5.00 -12.00 13.01
CA PHE A 38 -5.64 -10.74 12.68
C PHE A 38 -7.12 -10.68 13.10
N ASP A 39 -7.86 -11.79 12.98
CA ASP A 39 -9.27 -11.86 13.37
C ASP A 39 -9.53 -11.96 14.89
N GLU A 40 -8.48 -12.08 15.70
CA GLU A 40 -8.57 -11.94 17.17
C GLU A 40 -8.47 -10.46 17.60
N VAL A 41 -7.89 -9.61 16.75
CA VAL A 41 -7.62 -8.19 17.02
C VAL A 41 -8.55 -7.26 16.24
N CYS A 42 -9.00 -7.70 15.05
CA CYS A 42 -9.74 -6.89 14.10
C CYS A 42 -10.94 -7.63 13.51
N GLU A 43 -12.01 -6.90 13.22
CA GLU A 43 -13.10 -7.36 12.38
C GLU A 43 -12.93 -6.82 10.95
N SER A 44 -13.13 -7.66 9.94
CA SER A 44 -12.99 -7.28 8.53
C SER A 44 -14.14 -7.76 7.66
N LYS A 45 -14.58 -6.92 6.71
CA LYS A 45 -15.73 -7.20 5.84
C LYS A 45 -15.53 -6.70 4.41
N ASP A 46 -16.08 -7.45 3.48
CA ASP A 46 -16.34 -6.96 2.13
C ASP A 46 -17.61 -6.12 2.19
N ALA A 47 -17.41 -4.82 2.45
CA ALA A 47 -18.47 -3.84 2.66
C ALA A 47 -18.78 -3.05 1.37
N GLY A 48 -18.28 -3.52 0.22
CA GLY A 48 -18.41 -2.81 -1.05
C GLY A 48 -19.87 -2.66 -1.51
N ILE A 49 -20.16 -1.55 -2.19
CA ILE A 49 -21.44 -1.34 -2.89
C ILE A 49 -21.58 -2.42 -3.96
N ASN A 50 -22.54 -3.33 -3.76
CA ASN A 50 -22.82 -4.44 -4.65
C ASN A 50 -24.10 -4.18 -5.44
N TYR A 51 -24.07 -4.40 -6.75
CA TYR A 51 -25.23 -4.19 -7.61
C TYR A 51 -25.22 -5.21 -8.77
N GLN A 52 -26.38 -5.78 -9.09
CA GLN A 52 -26.54 -6.77 -10.15
C GLN A 52 -27.99 -6.93 -10.59
N ARG A 53 -28.19 -7.50 -11.78
CA ARG A 53 -29.49 -8.07 -12.18
C ARG A 53 -29.63 -9.50 -11.66
N VAL A 54 -30.86 -9.87 -11.30
CA VAL A 54 -31.28 -11.19 -10.83
C VAL A 54 -31.89 -11.96 -11.99
N GLY A 55 -31.67 -13.29 -12.04
CA GLY A 55 -32.30 -14.16 -13.03
C GLY A 55 -31.77 -14.05 -14.47
N VAL A 56 -30.65 -13.33 -14.69
CA VAL A 56 -30.06 -13.15 -16.02
C VAL A 56 -28.74 -13.91 -16.15
N GLY A 57 -28.57 -14.68 -17.23
CA GLY A 57 -27.34 -15.45 -17.51
C GLY A 57 -26.11 -14.54 -17.63
N TRP A 58 -24.91 -15.07 -17.38
CA TRP A 58 -23.65 -14.30 -17.29
C TRP A 58 -23.43 -13.34 -18.48
N GLN A 59 -23.84 -13.75 -19.68
CA GLN A 59 -23.75 -13.02 -20.95
C GLN A 59 -24.60 -11.72 -21.01
N SER A 60 -25.57 -11.54 -20.12
CA SER A 60 -26.52 -10.41 -20.12
C SER A 60 -26.31 -9.41 -18.98
N ARG A 61 -25.36 -9.69 -18.06
CA ARG A 61 -24.97 -8.76 -16.98
C ARG A 61 -24.42 -7.43 -17.49
N THR A 62 -23.74 -7.43 -18.64
CA THR A 62 -23.09 -6.26 -19.26
C THR A 62 -24.05 -5.26 -19.88
N ARG A 63 -25.34 -5.57 -20.01
CA ARG A 63 -26.37 -4.65 -20.55
C ARG A 63 -27.11 -3.85 -19.48
N SER A 64 -26.70 -3.95 -18.22
CA SER A 64 -27.38 -3.27 -17.12
C SER A 64 -26.95 -1.80 -17.01
N LYS A 65 -27.91 -0.88 -17.15
CA LYS A 65 -27.74 0.55 -16.86
C LYS A 65 -27.85 0.88 -15.36
N LEU A 66 -27.98 -0.13 -14.49
CA LEU A 66 -28.14 0.07 -13.04
C LEU A 66 -27.01 0.90 -12.44
N ALA A 67 -25.76 0.62 -12.81
CA ALA A 67 -24.60 1.37 -12.32
C ALA A 67 -24.67 2.85 -12.71
N GLU A 68 -25.04 3.17 -13.95
CA GLU A 68 -25.20 4.54 -14.46
C GLU A 68 -26.35 5.29 -13.77
N ARG A 69 -27.39 4.57 -13.34
CA ARG A 69 -28.50 5.17 -12.58
C ARG A 69 -28.08 5.54 -11.17
N ILE A 70 -27.41 4.64 -10.45
CA ILE A 70 -27.16 4.80 -9.00
C ILE A 70 -25.80 5.43 -8.67
N LEU A 71 -24.81 5.36 -9.57
CA LEU A 71 -23.46 5.89 -9.37
C LEU A 71 -23.13 6.99 -10.37
N TYR A 72 -22.33 7.97 -9.96
CA TYR A 72 -21.79 8.97 -10.86
C TYR A 72 -20.39 9.46 -10.43
N GLU A 73 -19.67 10.09 -11.36
CA GLU A 73 -18.36 10.72 -11.14
C GLU A 73 -18.45 12.23 -11.33
N GLY A 74 -17.57 12.98 -10.65
CA GLY A 74 -17.48 14.44 -10.76
C GLY A 74 -17.95 15.19 -9.51
N LYS A 75 -18.42 16.43 -9.69
CA LYS A 75 -18.93 17.24 -8.58
C LYS A 75 -20.17 16.60 -7.95
N GLN A 76 -20.29 16.71 -6.64
CA GLN A 76 -21.47 16.22 -5.91
C GLN A 76 -22.74 16.88 -6.47
N GLN A 77 -23.75 16.08 -6.79
CA GLN A 77 -25.02 16.55 -7.35
C GLN A 77 -26.03 16.86 -6.25
N ASP A 78 -26.10 16.03 -5.20
CA ASP A 78 -26.89 16.29 -3.99
C ASP A 78 -26.01 16.13 -2.73
N THR A 79 -26.14 17.05 -1.77
CA THR A 79 -25.39 17.02 -0.50
C THR A 79 -25.56 15.75 0.32
N ARG A 80 -26.64 14.98 0.08
CA ARG A 80 -26.92 13.70 0.73
C ARG A 80 -26.24 12.52 0.05
N ASP A 81 -25.74 12.70 -1.18
CA ASP A 81 -25.08 11.65 -1.94
C ASP A 81 -23.80 11.18 -1.23
N TYR A 82 -23.57 9.88 -1.28
CA TYR A 82 -22.54 9.23 -0.51
C TYR A 82 -21.26 9.07 -1.31
N GLN A 83 -20.18 9.72 -0.87
CA GLN A 83 -18.88 9.52 -1.50
C GLN A 83 -18.38 8.10 -1.29
N TYR A 84 -17.85 7.46 -2.34
CA TYR A 84 -17.27 6.13 -2.24
C TYR A 84 -15.88 6.04 -2.89
N LEU A 85 -15.05 5.15 -2.34
CA LEU A 85 -13.68 4.89 -2.80
C LEU A 85 -13.58 3.54 -3.51
N LYS A 86 -12.66 3.42 -4.46
CA LYS A 86 -12.26 2.17 -5.11
C LYS A 86 -10.81 1.82 -4.74
N GLY A 87 -10.40 0.59 -5.05
CA GLY A 87 -9.02 0.13 -4.82
C GLY A 87 -7.95 0.99 -5.48
N GLU A 88 -8.23 1.67 -6.59
CA GLU A 88 -7.29 2.61 -7.22
C GLU A 88 -7.13 3.95 -6.48
N ASP A 89 -8.05 4.26 -5.56
CA ASP A 89 -8.05 5.50 -4.80
C ASP A 89 -7.18 5.41 -3.54
N ILE A 90 -6.61 4.24 -3.25
CA ILE A 90 -5.74 4.03 -2.09
C ILE A 90 -4.38 3.45 -2.49
N ASP A 91 -3.37 3.84 -1.73
CA ASP A 91 -2.03 3.26 -1.73
C ASP A 91 -1.56 3.06 -0.26
N ARG A 92 -0.36 2.52 -0.02
CA ARG A 92 0.18 2.36 1.34
C ARG A 92 0.11 3.70 2.07
N PHE A 93 -0.57 3.70 3.22
CA PHE A 93 -0.77 4.87 4.09
C PHE A 93 -1.54 6.06 3.45
N SER A 94 -2.08 5.94 2.24
CA SER A 94 -2.59 7.08 1.49
C SER A 94 -3.96 6.82 0.88
N ILE A 95 -4.86 7.80 0.99
CA ILE A 95 -6.11 7.87 0.23
C ILE A 95 -6.01 9.09 -0.68
N CYS A 96 -5.99 8.86 -1.99
CA CYS A 96 -5.91 9.90 -3.01
C CYS A 96 -6.85 9.51 -4.17
N PRO A 97 -8.13 9.91 -4.11
CA PRO A 97 -9.10 9.54 -5.12
C PRO A 97 -8.70 10.01 -6.51
N ALA A 98 -8.67 9.09 -7.49
CA ALA A 98 -8.40 9.42 -8.88
C ALA A 98 -9.56 10.22 -9.50
N ALA A 99 -10.78 9.97 -9.02
CA ALA A 99 -11.99 10.70 -9.36
C ALA A 99 -12.90 10.81 -8.12
N LEU A 100 -13.65 11.90 -8.02
CA LEU A 100 -14.74 12.01 -7.06
C LEU A 100 -15.91 11.14 -7.52
N ARG A 101 -16.39 10.29 -6.63
CA ARG A 101 -17.33 9.20 -6.93
C ARG A 101 -18.43 9.17 -5.90
N TRP A 102 -19.66 9.04 -6.39
CA TRP A 102 -20.85 9.19 -5.57
C TRP A 102 -21.84 8.07 -5.83
N LEU A 103 -22.43 7.56 -4.75
CA LEU A 103 -23.66 6.77 -4.74
C LEU A 103 -24.80 7.73 -4.44
N ARG A 104 -25.82 7.76 -5.31
CA ARG A 104 -27.00 8.58 -5.10
C ARG A 104 -27.70 8.19 -3.79
N HIS A 105 -28.06 9.17 -2.98
CA HIS A 105 -28.74 8.90 -1.71
C HIS A 105 -30.08 8.16 -1.91
N ASN A 106 -30.79 8.44 -3.00
CA ASN A 106 -32.04 7.81 -3.38
C ASN A 106 -31.85 6.58 -4.30
N TYR A 107 -30.69 5.92 -4.27
CA TYR A 107 -30.38 4.77 -5.13
C TYR A 107 -31.47 3.68 -5.11
N ALA A 108 -32.15 3.49 -3.98
CA ALA A 108 -33.21 2.49 -3.81
C ALA A 108 -34.40 2.72 -4.75
N GLU A 109 -34.77 3.98 -5.02
CA GLU A 109 -35.83 4.36 -5.96
C GLU A 109 -35.43 4.13 -7.43
N LEU A 110 -34.14 3.94 -7.68
CA LEU A 110 -33.54 3.78 -9.00
C LEU A 110 -33.23 2.31 -9.32
N VAL A 111 -33.61 1.38 -8.43
CA VAL A 111 -33.54 -0.07 -8.61
C VAL A 111 -34.87 -0.55 -9.19
N TYR A 112 -34.83 -1.16 -10.37
CA TYR A 112 -36.02 -1.65 -11.05
C TYR A 112 -36.25 -3.14 -10.80
N GLU A 113 -37.41 -3.65 -11.23
CA GLU A 113 -37.73 -5.07 -11.11
C GLU A 113 -36.64 -5.96 -11.74
N GLY A 114 -36.24 -7.01 -11.01
CA GLY A 114 -35.14 -7.89 -11.41
C GLY A 114 -33.74 -7.34 -11.15
N GLU A 115 -33.59 -6.27 -10.36
CA GLU A 115 -32.31 -5.72 -9.93
C GLU A 115 -32.16 -5.73 -8.41
N VAL A 116 -30.94 -5.87 -7.93
CA VAL A 116 -30.60 -5.81 -6.51
C VAL A 116 -29.39 -4.92 -6.32
N VAL A 117 -29.48 -4.03 -5.34
CA VAL A 117 -28.38 -3.22 -4.82
C VAL A 117 -28.26 -3.49 -3.32
N SER A 118 -27.04 -3.75 -2.87
CA SER A 118 -26.70 -3.96 -1.47
C SER A 118 -25.62 -2.97 -1.07
N VAL A 119 -25.94 -2.10 -0.11
CA VAL A 119 -25.05 -1.07 0.42
C VAL A 119 -24.86 -1.32 1.91
N ASN A 120 -23.61 -1.34 2.37
CA ASN A 120 -23.31 -1.57 3.78
C ASN A 120 -23.17 -0.25 4.55
N HIS A 121 -24.30 0.38 4.88
CA HIS A 121 -24.33 1.66 5.59
C HIS A 121 -23.63 1.60 6.96
N GLU A 122 -23.80 0.51 7.70
CA GLU A 122 -23.18 0.30 9.01
C GLU A 122 -21.64 0.40 8.95
N TRP A 123 -21.03 -0.24 7.94
CA TRP A 123 -19.59 -0.22 7.75
C TRP A 123 -19.09 1.09 7.14
N ALA A 124 -19.90 1.75 6.33
CA ALA A 124 -19.60 3.10 5.85
C ALA A 124 -19.49 4.08 7.02
N GLN A 125 -20.43 4.02 7.97
CA GLN A 125 -20.57 4.94 9.10
C GLN A 125 -19.56 4.74 10.25
N LYS A 126 -18.76 3.66 10.24
CA LYS A 126 -17.68 3.48 11.24
C LYS A 126 -16.77 4.72 11.21
N PRO A 127 -16.49 5.35 12.36
CA PRO A 127 -15.76 6.61 12.41
C PRO A 127 -14.31 6.47 11.93
N LEU A 128 -13.74 5.27 12.10
CA LEU A 128 -12.39 4.95 11.68
C LEU A 128 -12.37 3.52 11.13
N LYS A 129 -11.69 3.32 10.01
CA LYS A 129 -11.49 1.99 9.41
C LYS A 129 -10.24 1.94 8.57
N ILE A 130 -9.61 0.77 8.54
CA ILE A 130 -8.51 0.49 7.61
C ILE A 130 -9.13 -0.09 6.34
N LEU A 131 -8.82 0.51 5.21
CA LEU A 131 -9.19 0.02 3.88
C LEU A 131 -8.06 -0.81 3.33
N THR A 132 -8.36 -2.01 2.80
CA THR A 132 -7.37 -2.85 2.10
C THR A 132 -7.79 -3.13 0.67
N ARG A 133 -6.86 -3.04 -0.28
CA ARG A 133 -7.14 -3.34 -1.69
C ARG A 133 -7.42 -4.82 -1.90
N GLN A 134 -8.46 -5.12 -2.67
CA GLN A 134 -8.74 -6.50 -3.11
C GLN A 134 -7.89 -6.91 -4.32
N THR A 135 -7.53 -5.97 -5.19
CA THR A 135 -6.78 -6.26 -6.42
C THR A 135 -5.28 -6.20 -6.16
N GLY A 136 -4.57 -7.31 -6.36
CA GLY A 136 -3.12 -7.39 -6.16
C GLY A 136 -2.69 -8.68 -5.47
N ASP A 137 -1.38 -8.90 -5.43
CA ASP A 137 -0.71 -10.03 -4.76
C ASP A 137 -0.05 -9.63 -3.42
N ARG A 138 -0.29 -8.41 -2.94
CA ARG A 138 0.19 -7.89 -1.66
C ARG A 138 -0.88 -7.08 -0.96
N ILE A 139 -0.69 -6.89 0.34
CA ILE A 139 -1.54 -6.02 1.14
C ILE A 139 -1.14 -4.57 0.86
N ILE A 140 -2.15 -3.74 0.60
CA ILE A 140 -2.04 -2.29 0.49
C ILE A 140 -3.15 -1.73 1.35
N ALA A 141 -2.79 -0.99 2.40
CA ALA A 141 -3.70 -0.52 3.41
C ALA A 141 -3.62 1.00 3.61
N ALA A 142 -4.77 1.64 3.84
CA ALA A 142 -4.88 3.06 4.16
C ALA A 142 -5.94 3.28 5.24
N LEU A 143 -5.78 4.33 6.05
CA LEU A 143 -6.73 4.67 7.11
C LEU A 143 -7.78 5.66 6.59
N ASP A 144 -9.05 5.30 6.73
CA ASP A 144 -10.20 6.17 6.42
C ASP A 144 -10.85 6.65 7.72
N SER A 145 -10.80 7.97 7.94
CA SER A 145 -11.48 8.69 9.01
C SER A 145 -12.66 9.53 8.52
N ALA A 146 -12.93 9.54 7.21
CA ALA A 146 -13.95 10.37 6.57
C ALA A 146 -15.24 9.59 6.24
N ARG A 147 -15.36 8.35 6.73
CA ARG A 147 -16.57 7.50 6.61
C ARG A 147 -16.98 7.25 5.15
N HIS A 148 -16.01 7.09 4.26
CA HIS A 148 -16.28 6.84 2.85
C HIS A 148 -16.99 5.50 2.66
N TYR A 149 -17.92 5.42 1.72
CA TYR A 149 -18.40 4.12 1.25
C TYR A 149 -17.29 3.44 0.45
N THR A 150 -17.34 2.12 0.31
CA THR A 150 -16.35 1.37 -0.48
C THR A 150 -17.00 0.77 -1.72
N GLY A 151 -16.24 0.72 -2.81
CA GLY A 151 -16.56 -0.11 -3.97
C GLY A 151 -16.10 -1.56 -3.75
N ARG A 152 -16.47 -2.44 -4.68
CA ARG A 152 -16.17 -3.90 -4.65
C ARG A 152 -14.69 -4.27 -4.71
N SER A 153 -13.79 -3.30 -4.83
CA SER A 153 -12.34 -3.52 -4.91
C SER A 153 -11.60 -3.19 -3.60
N LEU A 154 -12.34 -2.94 -2.53
CA LEU A 154 -11.81 -2.69 -1.19
C LEU A 154 -12.45 -3.63 -0.17
N HIS A 155 -11.71 -3.98 0.87
CA HIS A 155 -12.29 -4.43 2.13
C HIS A 155 -12.17 -3.32 3.18
N SER A 156 -12.99 -3.42 4.21
CA SER A 156 -12.93 -2.55 5.38
C SER A 156 -12.59 -3.39 6.62
N THR A 157 -11.79 -2.81 7.51
CA THR A 157 -11.37 -3.40 8.77
C THR A 157 -11.57 -2.39 9.90
N VAL A 158 -12.12 -2.85 11.03
CA VAL A 158 -12.13 -2.12 12.30
C VAL A 158 -11.33 -2.87 13.34
N VAL A 159 -10.59 -2.15 14.19
CA VAL A 159 -9.88 -2.75 15.33
C VAL A 159 -10.89 -2.96 16.46
N THR A 160 -10.94 -4.17 16.99
CA THR A 160 -11.92 -4.58 18.02
C THR A 160 -11.31 -4.68 19.41
N GLN A 161 -9.99 -4.80 19.53
CA GLN A 161 -9.27 -4.76 20.81
C GLN A 161 -8.85 -3.31 21.10
N GLY A 162 -9.46 -2.70 22.11
CA GLY A 162 -9.36 -1.25 22.34
C GLY A 162 -7.96 -0.71 22.64
N GLU A 163 -7.05 -1.55 23.14
CA GLU A 163 -5.66 -1.15 23.41
C GLU A 163 -4.80 -1.08 22.14
N TYR A 164 -5.20 -1.79 21.07
CA TYR A 164 -4.48 -1.75 19.80
C TYR A 164 -4.84 -0.51 19.00
N SER A 165 -3.81 0.22 18.55
CA SER A 165 -3.95 1.38 17.69
C SER A 165 -4.27 0.97 16.25
N TYR A 166 -5.20 1.68 15.61
CA TYR A 166 -5.43 1.57 14.17
C TYR A 166 -4.15 1.87 13.36
N LEU A 167 -3.33 2.80 13.84
CA LEU A 167 -2.08 3.18 13.18
C LEU A 167 -1.01 2.11 13.33
N TYR A 168 -0.94 1.44 14.49
CA TYR A 168 -0.08 0.27 14.66
C TYR A 168 -0.48 -0.85 13.67
N ILE A 169 -1.77 -1.20 13.62
CA ILE A 169 -2.26 -2.23 12.68
C ILE A 169 -1.98 -1.82 11.23
N LEU A 170 -2.14 -0.54 10.90
CA LEU A 170 -1.80 -0.01 9.57
C LEU A 170 -0.31 -0.17 9.24
N ALA A 171 0.59 0.14 10.19
CA ALA A 171 2.04 -0.04 10.04
C ALA A 171 2.37 -1.51 9.74
N ILE A 172 1.82 -2.43 10.53
CA ILE A 172 2.00 -3.88 10.35
C ILE A 172 1.50 -4.31 8.97
N LEU A 173 0.26 -3.97 8.60
CA LEU A 173 -0.34 -4.38 7.33
C LEU A 173 0.43 -3.91 6.09
N ASN A 174 1.05 -2.73 6.17
CA ASN A 174 1.83 -2.18 5.07
C ASN A 174 3.30 -2.63 5.07
N SER A 175 3.76 -3.44 6.03
CA SER A 175 5.14 -3.92 6.08
C SER A 175 5.45 -4.98 5.01
N THR A 176 6.72 -5.06 4.63
CA THR A 176 7.26 -6.08 3.72
C THR A 176 7.09 -7.48 4.30
N PHE A 177 7.24 -7.65 5.62
CA PHE A 177 7.01 -8.93 6.29
C PHE A 177 5.58 -9.46 6.11
N ILE A 178 4.56 -8.62 6.33
CA ILE A 178 3.17 -9.03 6.15
C ILE A 178 2.85 -9.33 4.68
N SER A 179 3.44 -8.59 3.75
CA SER A 179 3.33 -8.90 2.32
C SER A 179 3.94 -10.26 1.97
N TYR A 180 5.11 -10.60 2.54
CA TYR A 180 5.71 -11.93 2.41
C TYR A 180 4.79 -13.02 3.00
N TYR A 181 4.31 -12.81 4.24
CA TYR A 181 3.48 -13.80 4.94
C TYR A 181 2.16 -14.05 4.21
N TYR A 182 1.52 -12.98 3.72
CA TYR A 182 0.31 -13.09 2.89
C TYR A 182 0.56 -13.95 1.65
N ASN A 183 1.71 -13.78 0.98
CA ASN A 183 2.05 -14.57 -0.20
C ASN A 183 2.25 -16.06 0.11
N VAL A 184 2.83 -16.39 1.26
CA VAL A 184 2.96 -17.78 1.74
C VAL A 184 1.58 -18.41 2.00
N LEU A 185 0.65 -17.66 2.60
CA LEU A 185 -0.73 -18.11 2.85
C LEU A 185 -1.54 -18.27 1.56
N ALA A 186 -1.52 -17.24 0.71
CA ALA A 186 -2.42 -17.11 -0.42
C ALA A 186 -1.97 -17.94 -1.63
N ARG A 187 -0.65 -18.12 -1.82
CA ARG A 187 -0.05 -18.70 -3.03
C ARG A 187 -0.54 -18.02 -4.32
N GLU A 188 -0.79 -16.71 -4.27
CA GLU A 188 -1.34 -15.92 -5.39
C GLU A 188 -0.26 -15.18 -6.20
N LYS A 189 1.02 -15.22 -5.79
CA LYS A 189 2.14 -14.53 -6.46
C LYS A 189 2.23 -14.92 -7.94
N GLY A 190 2.32 -13.92 -8.82
CA GLY A 190 2.49 -14.12 -10.27
C GLY A 190 1.22 -14.50 -11.05
N ARG A 191 0.04 -14.52 -10.41
CA ARG A 191 -1.24 -14.77 -11.10
C ARG A 191 -1.78 -13.50 -11.75
N ALA A 192 -2.26 -13.62 -12.99
CA ALA A 192 -2.78 -12.49 -13.77
C ALA A 192 -4.01 -11.80 -13.16
N LEU A 193 -4.71 -12.46 -12.22
CA LEU A 193 -5.89 -11.96 -11.51
C LEU A 193 -5.79 -12.24 -10.00
N ALA A 194 -4.63 -11.95 -9.40
CA ALA A 194 -4.44 -12.11 -7.96
C ALA A 194 -5.43 -11.23 -7.19
N GLN A 195 -6.09 -11.84 -6.21
CA GLN A 195 -7.04 -11.16 -5.32
C GLN A 195 -6.61 -11.37 -3.87
N VAL A 196 -6.57 -10.27 -3.11
CA VAL A 196 -6.50 -10.30 -1.66
C VAL A 196 -7.83 -10.83 -1.14
N LYS A 197 -7.82 -11.98 -0.44
CA LYS A 197 -9.05 -12.62 0.07
C LYS A 197 -9.12 -12.47 1.59
N LEU A 198 -10.29 -12.07 2.11
CA LEU A 198 -10.48 -11.91 3.57
C LEU A 198 -10.14 -13.17 4.37
N LYS A 199 -10.40 -14.37 3.83
CA LYS A 199 -10.03 -15.62 4.50
C LYS A 199 -8.53 -15.70 4.84
N ASN A 200 -7.66 -15.11 4.02
CA ASN A 200 -6.22 -15.08 4.22
C ASN A 200 -5.81 -13.88 5.07
N VAL A 201 -6.44 -12.70 4.86
CA VAL A 201 -6.21 -11.49 5.68
C VAL A 201 -6.47 -11.78 7.16
N ARG A 202 -7.56 -12.50 7.47
CA ARG A 202 -7.92 -12.90 8.83
C ARG A 202 -6.91 -13.83 9.52
N GLN A 203 -6.03 -14.47 8.74
CA GLN A 203 -4.97 -15.35 9.25
C GLN A 203 -3.60 -14.64 9.34
N LEU A 204 -3.51 -13.34 9.05
CA LEU A 204 -2.25 -12.62 9.16
C LEU A 204 -1.79 -12.58 10.63
N PRO A 205 -0.48 -12.71 10.88
CA PRO A 205 0.06 -12.68 12.22
C PRO A 205 0.11 -11.24 12.72
N ILE A 206 -0.38 -11.01 13.93
CA ILE A 206 -0.27 -9.75 14.66
C ILE A 206 0.48 -10.03 15.95
N ARG A 207 1.55 -9.27 16.23
CA ARG A 207 2.28 -9.41 17.49
C ARG A 207 1.35 -9.12 18.67
N ARG A 208 1.32 -10.02 19.66
CA ARG A 208 0.66 -9.79 20.95
C ARG A 208 1.38 -8.65 21.66
N ILE A 209 0.67 -7.63 22.12
CA ILE A 209 1.24 -6.51 22.87
C ILE A 209 0.70 -6.57 24.29
N THR A 210 1.59 -6.46 25.26
CA THR A 210 1.23 -6.41 26.68
C THR A 210 1.44 -4.99 27.17
N PHE A 211 0.36 -4.30 27.53
CA PHE A 211 0.35 -2.89 27.95
C PHE A 211 0.64 -2.76 29.45
N THR A 212 1.88 -3.08 29.85
CA THR A 212 2.31 -3.08 31.26
C THR A 212 3.16 -1.89 31.65
N THR A 213 3.70 -1.12 30.70
CA THR A 213 4.54 0.03 31.00
C THR A 213 3.69 1.17 31.58
N PRO A 214 4.04 1.75 32.74
CA PRO A 214 3.30 2.88 33.31
C PRO A 214 3.15 4.03 32.31
N PRO A 215 2.00 4.72 32.24
CA PRO A 215 1.73 5.70 31.18
C PRO A 215 2.79 6.78 31.00
N GLU A 216 3.26 7.41 32.08
CA GLU A 216 4.28 8.46 32.02
C GLU A 216 5.63 7.93 31.51
N GLU A 217 6.01 6.73 31.96
CA GLU A 217 7.24 6.07 31.51
C GLU A 217 7.12 5.66 30.04
N ARG A 218 5.95 5.15 29.62
CA ARG A 218 5.69 4.78 28.24
C ARG A 218 5.78 6.00 27.32
N GLU A 219 5.18 7.12 27.69
CA GLU A 219 5.25 8.37 26.93
C GLU A 219 6.69 8.87 26.80
N ARG A 220 7.44 8.86 27.91
CA ARG A 220 8.86 9.25 27.93
C ARG A 220 9.70 8.38 26.99
N LEU A 221 9.54 7.06 27.07
CA LEU A 221 10.26 6.10 26.23
C LEU A 221 9.85 6.22 24.75
N VAL A 222 8.57 6.44 24.45
CA VAL A 222 8.13 6.71 23.08
C VAL A 222 8.79 7.99 22.56
N GLY A 223 8.90 9.05 23.37
CA GLY A 223 9.61 10.28 23.03
C GLY A 223 11.09 10.08 22.69
N GLU A 224 11.79 9.23 23.47
CA GLU A 224 13.16 8.81 23.15
C GLU A 224 13.21 8.05 21.82
N GLY A 225 12.32 7.07 21.64
CA GLY A 225 12.23 6.28 20.41
C GLY A 225 11.94 7.12 19.18
N ILE A 226 11.10 8.16 19.29
CA ILE A 226 10.81 9.11 18.22
C ILE A 226 12.05 9.94 17.87
N THR A 227 12.79 10.40 18.87
CA THR A 227 14.04 11.15 18.67
C THR A 227 15.05 10.30 17.90
N GLU A 228 15.33 9.10 18.41
CA GLU A 228 16.28 8.16 17.81
C GLU A 228 15.84 7.70 16.41
N ALA A 229 14.53 7.50 16.19
CA ALA A 229 13.98 7.19 14.88
C ALA A 229 14.18 8.36 13.90
N THR A 230 13.96 9.59 14.35
CA THR A 230 14.14 10.79 13.52
C THR A 230 15.59 10.93 13.08
N GLU A 231 16.54 10.81 14.00
CA GLU A 231 17.98 10.85 13.68
C GLU A 231 18.37 9.74 12.71
N TRP A 232 17.85 8.52 12.91
CA TRP A 232 18.09 7.41 11.99
C TRP A 232 17.58 7.72 10.57
N ILE A 233 16.35 8.26 10.46
CA ILE A 233 15.74 8.60 9.17
C ILE A 233 16.55 9.70 8.47
N GLU A 234 16.93 10.77 9.17
CA GLU A 234 17.72 11.89 8.59
C GLU A 234 19.07 11.41 8.06
N SER A 235 19.74 10.52 8.80
CA SER A 235 21.01 9.94 8.37
C SER A 235 20.87 9.07 7.10
N THR A 236 19.67 8.54 6.85
CA THR A 236 19.41 7.58 5.77
C THR A 236 18.87 8.24 4.50
N GLU A 237 18.24 9.40 4.58
CA GLU A 237 17.65 10.15 3.45
C GLU A 237 18.63 10.44 2.30
N GLY A 238 19.91 10.66 2.60
CA GLY A 238 20.96 10.92 1.62
C GLY A 238 21.57 9.66 0.99
N THR A 239 21.17 8.48 1.44
CA THR A 239 21.74 7.19 1.02
C THR A 239 20.73 6.35 0.25
N SER A 240 21.19 5.32 -0.46
CA SER A 240 20.27 4.32 -1.00
C SER A 240 19.62 3.58 0.17
N VAL A 241 18.38 3.91 0.52
CA VAL A 241 17.65 3.30 1.64
C VAL A 241 17.65 1.76 1.57
N ASP A 242 17.53 1.22 0.36
CA ASP A 242 17.61 -0.22 0.07
C ASP A 242 18.97 -0.88 0.41
N SER A 243 20.01 -0.07 0.66
CA SER A 243 21.36 -0.57 1.01
C SER A 243 21.56 -0.78 2.51
N VAL A 244 20.66 -0.28 3.36
CA VAL A 244 20.78 -0.48 4.80
C VAL A 244 20.36 -1.90 5.16
N THR A 245 21.34 -2.72 5.53
CA THR A 245 21.11 -4.11 5.95
C THR A 245 20.48 -4.17 7.35
N PHE A 246 19.78 -5.26 7.65
CA PHE A 246 19.17 -5.45 8.97
C PHE A 246 20.24 -5.59 10.08
N SER A 247 21.40 -6.16 9.75
CA SER A 247 22.61 -6.17 10.57
C SER A 247 23.14 -4.77 10.90
N ALA A 248 23.25 -3.87 9.91
CA ALA A 248 23.68 -2.49 10.12
C ALA A 248 22.68 -1.72 10.99
N PHE A 249 21.38 -1.92 10.75
CA PHE A 249 20.31 -1.39 11.58
C PHE A 249 20.42 -1.89 13.03
N SER A 250 20.58 -3.20 13.23
CA SER A 250 20.71 -3.81 14.56
C SER A 250 21.89 -3.23 15.34
N ALA A 251 22.98 -2.87 14.66
CA ALA A 251 24.16 -2.25 15.25
C ALA A 251 24.06 -0.71 15.43
N SER A 252 22.95 -0.08 15.02
CA SER A 252 22.73 1.36 15.22
C SER A 252 22.35 1.69 16.66
N VAL A 253 22.36 2.98 17.02
CA VAL A 253 21.87 3.46 18.33
C VAL A 253 20.40 3.09 18.52
N PHE A 254 19.57 3.43 17.54
CA PHE A 254 18.15 3.09 17.52
C PHE A 254 17.90 1.56 17.59
N GLY A 255 18.67 0.76 16.85
CA GLY A 255 18.56 -0.71 16.89
C GLY A 255 18.80 -1.29 18.28
N ARG A 256 19.85 -0.80 18.97
CA ARG A 256 20.13 -1.19 20.37
C ARG A 256 19.08 -0.69 21.35
N TRP A 257 18.57 0.53 21.13
CA TRP A 257 17.48 1.07 21.95
C TRP A 257 16.23 0.18 21.84
N LEU A 258 15.86 -0.24 20.63
CA LEU A 258 14.76 -1.15 20.37
C LEU A 258 14.96 -2.51 21.05
N ASP A 259 16.18 -3.08 20.98
CA ASP A 259 16.53 -4.33 21.66
C ASP A 259 16.36 -4.23 23.17
N GLY A 260 16.75 -3.08 23.75
CA GLY A 260 16.57 -2.80 25.17
C GLY A 260 15.09 -2.77 25.59
N ARG A 261 14.17 -2.37 24.72
CA ARG A 261 12.73 -2.40 25.00
C ARG A 261 12.16 -3.81 24.92
N LEU A 262 12.54 -4.55 23.87
CA LEU A 262 12.05 -5.91 23.61
C LEU A 262 12.65 -6.96 24.57
N SER A 263 13.79 -6.65 25.19
CA SER A 263 14.46 -7.52 26.18
C SER A 263 14.24 -7.08 27.63
N ALA A 264 13.45 -6.03 27.86
CA ALA A 264 13.10 -5.59 29.22
C ALA A 264 12.23 -6.64 29.93
N GLU A 265 12.26 -6.62 31.27
CA GLU A 265 11.41 -7.47 32.11
C GLU A 265 10.54 -6.58 33.03
N PRO A 266 9.22 -6.46 32.79
CA PRO A 266 8.45 -7.04 31.68
C PRO A 266 8.77 -6.40 30.31
N GLU A 267 8.53 -7.14 29.22
CA GLU A 267 8.78 -6.68 27.85
C GLU A 267 7.99 -5.41 27.53
N GLN A 268 8.67 -4.37 27.05
CA GLN A 268 8.06 -3.07 26.72
C GLN A 268 7.58 -3.00 25.27
N SER A 269 6.87 -4.05 24.84
CA SER A 269 6.30 -4.16 23.49
C SER A 269 5.25 -3.08 23.18
N ASP A 270 4.63 -2.53 24.23
CA ASP A 270 3.69 -1.42 24.18
C ASP A 270 4.34 -0.08 23.81
N VAL A 271 5.60 0.15 24.17
CA VAL A 271 6.40 1.29 23.68
C VAL A 271 6.63 1.17 22.17
N VAL A 272 7.00 -0.03 21.70
CA VAL A 272 7.24 -0.30 20.26
C VAL A 272 5.95 -0.18 19.45
N HIS A 273 4.83 -0.61 20.02
CA HIS A 273 3.49 -0.42 19.45
C HIS A 273 3.20 1.06 19.16
N ASP A 274 3.43 1.94 20.15
CA ASP A 274 3.16 3.38 20.00
C ASP A 274 4.13 4.07 19.06
N LEU A 275 5.39 3.64 19.05
CA LEU A 275 6.37 4.14 18.09
C LEU A 275 5.95 3.80 16.65
N LEU A 276 5.53 2.57 16.38
CA LEU A 276 5.02 2.17 15.05
C LEU A 276 3.73 2.92 14.69
N ALA A 277 2.86 3.18 15.65
CA ALA A 277 1.67 4.00 15.45
C ALA A 277 2.05 5.44 15.05
N HIS A 278 3.01 6.05 15.74
CA HIS A 278 3.54 7.38 15.41
C HIS A 278 4.15 7.41 14.00
N LEU A 279 4.99 6.44 13.64
CA LEU A 279 5.60 6.37 12.31
C LEU A 279 4.54 6.22 11.20
N ALA A 280 3.48 5.43 11.42
CA ALA A 280 2.38 5.33 10.48
C ALA A 280 1.59 6.63 10.34
N GLU A 281 1.42 7.41 11.42
CA GLU A 281 0.83 8.74 11.36
C GLU A 281 1.69 9.70 10.51
N GLN A 282 3.01 9.71 10.74
CA GLN A 282 3.94 10.50 9.94
C GLN A 282 3.89 10.10 8.46
N MET A 283 3.80 8.80 8.16
CA MET A 283 3.62 8.32 6.78
C MET A 283 2.33 8.88 6.15
N ILE A 284 1.20 8.86 6.86
CA ILE A 284 -0.06 9.45 6.36
C ILE A 284 0.12 10.94 6.07
N GLU A 285 0.74 11.69 6.99
CA GLU A 285 0.90 13.14 6.86
C GLU A 285 1.85 13.52 5.72
N MET A 286 3.00 12.87 5.61
CA MET A 286 3.93 13.07 4.49
C MET A 286 3.30 12.71 3.15
N HIS A 287 2.48 11.65 3.09
CA HIS A 287 1.73 11.33 1.89
C HIS A 287 0.71 12.43 1.53
N LYS A 288 0.01 13.04 2.50
CA LYS A 288 -0.87 14.20 2.24
C LYS A 288 -0.09 15.39 1.70
N GLN A 289 1.04 15.74 2.31
CA GLN A 289 1.92 16.83 1.85
C GLN A 289 2.37 16.58 0.41
N LYS A 290 2.78 15.35 0.09
CA LYS A 290 3.16 14.94 -1.26
C LYS A 290 2.01 15.16 -2.24
N GLN A 291 0.80 14.73 -1.88
CA GLN A 291 -0.37 14.89 -2.75
C GLN A 291 -0.78 16.37 -2.91
N ALA A 292 -0.60 17.19 -1.88
CA ALA A 292 -0.88 18.62 -1.95
C ALA A 292 0.05 19.33 -2.96
N GLU A 293 1.35 19.03 -2.91
CA GLU A 293 2.34 19.58 -3.84
C GLU A 293 2.10 19.09 -5.28
N VAL A 294 1.86 17.79 -5.47
CA VAL A 294 1.51 17.23 -6.78
C VAL A 294 0.25 17.88 -7.35
N ARG A 295 -0.80 18.06 -6.53
CA ARG A 295 -2.02 18.74 -6.95
C ARG A 295 -1.75 20.19 -7.33
N SER A 296 -0.99 20.92 -6.52
CA SER A 296 -0.61 22.32 -6.78
C SER A 296 0.04 22.46 -8.16
N PHE A 297 1.04 21.63 -8.46
CA PHE A 297 1.72 21.64 -9.76
C PHE A 297 0.77 21.29 -10.93
N LEU A 298 -0.06 20.26 -10.79
CA LEU A 298 -0.97 19.81 -11.84
C LEU A 298 -2.10 20.81 -12.11
N ASP A 299 -2.63 21.45 -11.07
CA ASP A 299 -3.63 22.50 -11.18
C ASP A 299 -3.02 23.76 -11.83
N TRP A 300 -1.81 24.13 -11.43
CA TRP A 300 -1.05 25.19 -12.10
C TRP A 300 -0.83 24.88 -13.59
N LEU A 301 -0.40 23.66 -13.93
CA LEU A 301 -0.16 23.26 -15.32
C LEU A 301 -1.46 23.31 -16.14
N THR A 302 -2.57 22.86 -15.56
CA THR A 302 -3.90 22.94 -16.18
C THR A 302 -4.30 24.40 -16.42
N GLY A 303 -4.14 25.25 -15.40
CA GLY A 303 -4.47 26.68 -15.48
C GLY A 303 -3.57 27.47 -16.43
N TYR A 304 -2.31 27.06 -16.59
CA TYR A 304 -1.33 27.72 -17.47
C TYR A 304 -1.49 27.29 -18.93
N THR A 305 -1.76 26.00 -19.17
CA THR A 305 -1.85 25.47 -20.54
C THR A 305 -3.26 25.49 -21.11
N GLY A 306 -4.28 25.52 -20.25
CA GLY A 306 -5.69 25.39 -20.58
C GLY A 306 -6.15 23.96 -20.87
N LEU A 307 -5.29 22.94 -20.72
CA LEU A 307 -5.61 21.53 -21.00
C LEU A 307 -5.76 20.75 -19.68
N PRO A 308 -6.95 20.23 -19.33
CA PRO A 308 -7.14 19.40 -18.15
C PRO A 308 -6.27 18.14 -18.17
N VAL A 309 -5.65 17.77 -17.05
CA VAL A 309 -4.75 16.60 -16.93
C VAL A 309 -5.33 15.31 -17.54
N ASP A 310 -6.64 15.09 -17.43
CA ASP A 310 -7.28 13.88 -17.95
C ASP A 310 -7.33 13.76 -19.47
N ASP A 311 -7.12 14.87 -20.17
CA ASP A 311 -7.09 14.97 -21.63
C ASP A 311 -5.66 14.86 -22.20
N TRP A 312 -4.64 14.81 -21.32
CA TRP A 312 -3.26 14.63 -21.74
C TRP A 312 -3.00 13.19 -22.20
N ALA A 313 -2.33 13.05 -23.34
CA ALA A 313 -1.65 11.81 -23.66
C ALA A 313 -0.53 11.57 -22.62
N LEU A 314 -0.39 10.32 -22.15
CA LEU A 314 0.55 9.94 -21.07
C LEU A 314 0.19 10.55 -19.71
N LYS A 315 -1.10 10.80 -19.44
CA LYS A 315 -1.58 11.34 -18.16
C LYS A 315 -1.14 10.57 -16.91
N THR A 316 -0.93 9.25 -17.00
CA THR A 316 -0.42 8.47 -15.88
C THR A 316 1.00 8.91 -15.50
N ASN A 317 1.87 9.11 -16.49
CA ASN A 317 3.24 9.60 -16.29
C ASN A 317 3.21 11.07 -15.82
N LEU A 318 2.30 11.88 -16.34
CA LEU A 318 2.11 13.26 -15.87
C LEU A 318 1.67 13.31 -14.40
N ARG A 319 0.71 12.48 -13.98
CA ARG A 319 0.25 12.38 -12.59
C ARG A 319 1.34 11.87 -11.64
N ARG A 320 2.37 11.22 -12.18
CA ARG A 320 3.52 10.66 -11.46
C ARG A 320 4.83 11.28 -11.93
N TYR A 321 4.82 12.56 -12.31
CA TYR A 321 6.01 13.24 -12.84
C TYR A 321 7.20 13.17 -11.88
N TYR A 322 6.94 13.06 -10.58
CA TYR A 322 7.94 12.93 -9.53
C TYR A 322 8.69 11.59 -9.53
N GLU A 323 8.20 10.58 -10.27
CA GLU A 323 8.86 9.30 -10.48
C GLU A 323 9.75 9.30 -11.74
N HIS A 324 9.86 10.45 -12.41
CA HIS A 324 10.44 10.57 -13.73
C HIS A 324 11.43 11.74 -13.79
N ASP A 325 12.40 11.63 -14.70
CA ASP A 325 13.31 12.72 -15.00
C ASP A 325 12.67 13.74 -15.96
N TRP A 326 13.41 14.83 -16.21
CA TRP A 326 12.97 15.86 -17.14
C TRP A 326 12.86 15.34 -18.59
N ALA A 327 13.56 14.27 -18.97
CA ALA A 327 13.48 13.73 -20.32
C ALA A 327 12.10 13.10 -20.58
N GLU A 328 11.57 12.35 -19.62
CA GLU A 328 10.22 11.81 -19.72
C GLU A 328 9.15 12.91 -19.60
N MET A 329 9.35 13.91 -18.73
CA MET A 329 8.43 15.07 -18.69
C MET A 329 8.40 15.81 -20.03
N LYS A 330 9.57 16.04 -20.66
CA LYS A 330 9.64 16.59 -22.04
C LYS A 330 8.90 15.72 -23.06
N ARG A 331 8.95 14.39 -22.93
CA ARG A 331 8.20 13.48 -23.80
C ARG A 331 6.69 13.66 -23.67
N VAL A 332 6.20 13.81 -22.44
CA VAL A 332 4.78 14.10 -22.15
C VAL A 332 4.38 15.43 -22.80
N LEU A 333 5.16 16.49 -22.59
CA LEU A 333 4.92 17.82 -23.14
C LEU A 333 4.90 17.81 -24.68
N LYS A 334 5.91 17.22 -25.31
CA LYS A 334 6.03 17.11 -26.78
C LYS A 334 4.81 16.46 -27.41
N ARG A 335 4.29 15.39 -26.77
CA ARG A 335 3.13 14.65 -27.28
C ARG A 335 1.83 15.45 -27.25
N ASN A 336 1.77 16.50 -26.44
CA ASN A 336 0.58 17.31 -26.23
C ASN A 336 0.72 18.76 -26.72
N GLN A 337 1.90 19.19 -27.18
CA GLN A 337 2.22 20.59 -27.49
C GLN A 337 1.28 21.27 -28.51
N ARG A 338 0.67 20.50 -29.43
CA ARG A 338 -0.28 21.01 -30.44
C ARG A 338 -1.72 21.13 -29.94
N LYS A 339 -2.01 20.67 -28.72
CA LYS A 339 -3.35 20.62 -28.13
C LYS A 339 -3.58 21.67 -27.06
N LEU A 340 -2.56 22.45 -26.72
CA LEU A 340 -2.61 23.39 -25.59
C LEU A 340 -3.34 24.67 -26.00
N PRO A 341 -4.53 24.97 -25.43
CA PRO A 341 -5.34 26.09 -25.90
C PRO A 341 -4.75 27.47 -25.59
N GLN A 342 -3.97 27.59 -24.51
CA GLN A 342 -3.52 28.90 -23.98
C GLN A 342 -2.06 29.21 -24.28
N VAL A 343 -1.26 28.23 -24.71
CA VAL A 343 0.18 28.40 -24.91
C VAL A 343 0.65 27.75 -26.21
N ASN A 344 1.54 28.45 -26.92
CA ASN A 344 2.27 27.88 -28.04
C ASN A 344 3.57 27.24 -27.52
N LEU A 345 3.53 25.92 -27.30
CA LEU A 345 4.65 25.17 -26.74
C LEU A 345 5.54 24.57 -27.84
N ASP A 346 6.82 24.90 -27.79
CA ASP A 346 7.89 24.25 -28.54
C ASP A 346 8.97 23.80 -27.56
N VAL A 347 8.93 22.52 -27.18
CA VAL A 347 9.88 21.95 -26.21
C VAL A 347 11.30 21.75 -26.76
N ASP A 348 11.46 21.80 -28.09
CA ASP A 348 12.76 21.63 -28.76
C ASP A 348 13.43 23.01 -28.99
N ALA A 349 12.64 24.08 -29.14
CA ALA A 349 13.13 25.45 -29.10
C ALA A 349 13.45 25.87 -27.65
N TYR A 350 14.70 25.66 -27.23
CA TYR A 350 15.28 25.94 -25.90
C TYR A 350 14.95 27.31 -25.25
N ARG A 351 14.27 28.23 -25.94
CA ARG A 351 14.01 29.61 -25.51
C ARG A 351 12.56 30.07 -25.66
N ASN A 352 11.60 29.20 -25.99
CA ASN A 352 10.21 29.66 -25.97
C ASN A 352 9.74 29.83 -24.51
N GLU A 353 9.16 30.99 -24.19
CA GLU A 353 8.76 31.35 -22.82
C GLU A 353 7.91 30.25 -22.12
N PRO A 354 6.96 29.57 -22.80
CA PRO A 354 6.21 28.48 -22.18
C PRO A 354 7.04 27.27 -21.73
N ALA A 355 8.02 26.81 -22.51
CA ALA A 355 8.83 25.65 -22.08
C ALA A 355 9.70 26.02 -20.88
N THR A 356 10.27 27.23 -20.86
CA THR A 356 11.06 27.71 -19.71
C THR A 356 10.21 27.82 -18.45
N LYS A 357 8.99 28.37 -18.53
CA LYS A 357 8.06 28.47 -17.40
C LYS A 357 7.64 27.10 -16.85
N ILE A 358 7.28 26.15 -17.73
CA ILE A 358 6.91 24.79 -17.31
C ILE A 358 8.11 24.07 -16.67
N ARG A 359 9.30 24.25 -17.23
CA ARG A 359 10.52 23.68 -16.66
C ARG A 359 10.80 24.23 -15.27
N ALA A 360 10.76 25.55 -15.10
CA ALA A 360 11.01 26.17 -13.81
C ALA A 360 9.98 25.71 -12.76
N ALA A 361 8.70 25.68 -13.10
CA ALA A 361 7.66 25.18 -12.18
C ALA A 361 7.84 23.70 -11.81
N TRP A 362 8.26 22.86 -12.77
CA TRP A 362 8.58 21.46 -12.51
C TRP A 362 9.82 21.33 -11.61
N GLU A 363 10.87 22.12 -11.86
CA GLU A 363 12.08 22.13 -11.03
C GLU A 363 11.76 22.55 -9.58
N THR A 364 10.99 23.63 -9.38
CA THR A 364 10.52 24.07 -8.05
C THR A 364 9.69 22.99 -7.35
N SER A 365 8.76 22.35 -8.05
CA SER A 365 7.97 21.29 -7.45
C SER A 365 8.81 20.06 -7.08
N MET A 366 9.79 19.71 -7.93
CA MET A 366 10.72 18.62 -7.64
C MET A 366 11.66 18.95 -6.47
N GLU A 367 12.06 20.20 -6.27
CA GLU A 367 12.84 20.63 -5.10
C GLU A 367 12.06 20.43 -3.79
N ALA A 368 10.75 20.67 -3.79
CA ALA A 368 9.88 20.38 -2.65
C ALA A 368 9.65 18.86 -2.46
N LEU A 369 9.45 18.11 -3.55
CA LEU A 369 9.10 16.70 -3.48
C LEU A 369 10.28 15.76 -3.17
N ARG A 370 11.50 16.08 -3.60
CA ARG A 370 12.68 15.21 -3.40
C ARG A 370 12.95 14.88 -1.93
N PRO A 371 13.13 15.85 -1.01
CA PRO A 371 13.38 15.52 0.39
C PRO A 371 12.22 14.76 1.02
N LEU A 372 10.97 15.13 0.67
CA LEU A 372 9.80 14.44 1.18
C LEU A 372 9.72 12.98 0.72
N LEU A 373 10.03 12.69 -0.54
CA LEU A 373 10.08 11.32 -1.07
C LEU A 373 11.20 10.50 -0.41
N ALA A 374 12.36 11.10 -0.14
CA ALA A 374 13.45 10.44 0.57
C ALA A 374 13.05 10.10 2.02
N ARG A 375 12.44 11.06 2.74
CA ARG A 375 11.92 10.86 4.10
C ARG A 375 10.86 9.76 4.16
N ILE A 376 9.91 9.74 3.21
CA ILE A 376 8.92 8.66 3.08
C ILE A 376 9.60 7.31 2.90
N ALA A 377 10.58 7.21 1.99
CA ALA A 377 11.29 5.96 1.73
C ALA A 377 12.08 5.46 2.96
N ALA A 378 12.79 6.36 3.64
CA ALA A 378 13.54 6.04 4.85
C ALA A 378 12.62 5.63 6.01
N THR A 379 11.50 6.31 6.21
CA THR A 379 10.50 5.95 7.22
C THR A 379 9.88 4.58 6.94
N ASP A 380 9.55 4.30 5.68
CA ASP A 380 9.03 3.00 5.24
C ASP A 380 10.01 1.86 5.54
N ARG A 381 11.30 2.09 5.25
CA ARG A 381 12.37 1.15 5.59
C ARG A 381 12.50 0.95 7.10
N LEU A 382 12.44 2.02 7.88
CA LEU A 382 12.52 1.94 9.33
C LEU A 382 11.37 1.11 9.91
N ILE A 383 10.14 1.31 9.42
CA ILE A 383 8.98 0.50 9.81
C ILE A 383 9.26 -0.98 9.53
N ASP A 384 9.76 -1.33 8.34
CA ASP A 384 10.10 -2.72 8.02
C ASP A 384 11.14 -3.31 8.97
N LEU A 385 12.21 -2.57 9.27
CA LEU A 385 13.28 -3.01 10.17
C LEU A 385 12.79 -3.22 11.61
N ILE A 386 11.96 -2.30 12.13
CA ILE A 386 11.31 -2.45 13.44
C ILE A 386 10.41 -3.68 13.42
N VAL A 387 9.62 -3.89 12.37
CA VAL A 387 8.73 -5.06 12.25
C VAL A 387 9.55 -6.36 12.20
N TYR A 388 10.64 -6.43 11.43
CA TYR A 388 11.49 -7.62 11.43
C TYR A 388 12.00 -7.97 12.82
N ARG A 389 12.45 -6.95 13.58
CA ARG A 389 12.90 -7.14 14.95
C ARG A 389 11.76 -7.55 15.89
N LEU A 390 10.59 -6.90 15.78
CA LEU A 390 9.40 -7.19 16.60
C LEU A 390 8.89 -8.63 16.43
N TYR A 391 9.03 -9.20 15.23
CA TYR A 391 8.70 -10.60 14.92
C TYR A 391 9.88 -11.56 15.10
N GLY A 392 11.01 -11.06 15.62
CA GLY A 392 12.19 -11.84 15.96
C GLY A 392 12.89 -12.47 14.76
N LEU A 393 12.83 -11.85 13.58
CA LEU A 393 13.47 -12.39 12.37
C LEU A 393 15.00 -12.29 12.42
N THR A 394 15.69 -13.30 11.90
CA THR A 394 17.15 -13.27 11.71
C THR A 394 17.53 -12.59 10.40
N GLU A 395 18.81 -12.26 10.21
CA GLU A 395 19.33 -11.69 8.95
C GLU A 395 18.98 -12.57 7.74
N GLU A 396 19.11 -13.89 7.88
CA GLU A 396 18.80 -14.86 6.82
C GLU A 396 17.30 -14.89 6.51
N GLU A 397 16.45 -14.81 7.54
CA GLU A 397 15.00 -14.75 7.38
C GLU A 397 14.57 -13.44 6.70
N VAL A 398 15.19 -12.30 7.08
CA VAL A 398 14.98 -11.01 6.43
C VAL A 398 15.38 -11.07 4.95
N ALA A 399 16.54 -11.66 4.62
CA ALA A 399 16.96 -11.83 3.24
C ALA A 399 15.98 -12.69 2.42
N VAL A 400 15.31 -13.68 3.04
CA VAL A 400 14.24 -14.47 2.40
C VAL A 400 12.98 -13.63 2.18
N VAL A 401 12.58 -12.83 3.19
CA VAL A 401 11.43 -11.92 3.12
C VAL A 401 11.61 -10.89 2.00
N GLU A 402 12.80 -10.32 1.88
CA GLU A 402 13.16 -9.33 0.85
C GLU A 402 13.44 -9.95 -0.54
N GLY A 403 13.54 -11.29 -0.61
CA GLY A 403 13.79 -12.00 -1.87
C GLY A 403 15.23 -11.97 -2.37
N VAL A 404 16.20 -11.72 -1.48
CA VAL A 404 17.65 -11.60 -1.75
C VAL A 404 18.39 -12.95 -1.63
N GLY A 405 17.70 -14.03 -1.20
CA GLY A 405 18.30 -15.36 -0.99
C GLY A 405 18.65 -16.20 -2.25
N PRO A 406 19.45 -17.28 -2.11
CA PRO A 406 20.11 -18.02 -3.21
C PRO A 406 19.22 -18.85 -4.14
N ARG A 407 17.90 -18.63 -4.22
CA ARG A 407 16.97 -19.47 -5.01
C ARG A 407 16.36 -18.84 -6.27
N ASN A 408 16.75 -17.64 -6.69
CA ASN A 408 16.11 -16.97 -7.84
C ASN A 408 17.04 -16.62 -9.02
N ALA A 409 18.09 -17.42 -9.27
CA ALA A 409 18.91 -17.27 -10.49
C ALA A 409 18.24 -17.79 -11.78
N ARG A 410 17.00 -18.30 -11.75
CA ARG A 410 16.31 -18.84 -12.95
C ARG A 410 15.06 -18.08 -13.41
N ASN A 411 14.58 -17.07 -12.68
CA ASN A 411 13.38 -16.30 -13.06
C ASN A 411 13.61 -14.79 -13.27
N SER A 412 14.85 -14.30 -13.13
CA SER A 412 15.18 -12.87 -13.28
C SER A 412 15.03 -12.31 -14.71
N ALA A 413 14.83 -13.18 -15.72
CA ALA A 413 14.66 -12.76 -17.11
C ALA A 413 13.23 -12.30 -17.47
N ASN A 414 12.21 -12.63 -16.66
CA ASN A 414 10.81 -12.29 -16.96
C ASN A 414 10.19 -11.23 -16.02
N ASP A 415 10.84 -10.90 -14.90
CA ASP A 415 10.32 -9.92 -13.94
C ASP A 415 10.69 -8.46 -14.31
N THR A 416 11.76 -8.29 -15.09
CA THR A 416 12.23 -6.99 -15.62
C THR A 416 11.27 -6.33 -16.62
N LYS A 417 10.16 -6.98 -16.99
CA LYS A 417 9.14 -6.42 -17.89
C LYS A 417 7.80 -6.08 -17.23
N ARG A 418 7.61 -6.32 -15.93
CA ARG A 418 6.35 -5.98 -15.22
C ARG A 418 6.49 -5.17 -13.94
N THR A 419 7.68 -5.12 -13.33
CA THR A 419 8.01 -4.13 -12.29
C THR A 419 8.72 -2.93 -12.89
N GLY A 420 8.01 -2.21 -13.76
CA GLY A 420 8.50 -0.98 -14.36
C GLY A 420 7.91 0.26 -13.71
N HIS A 421 7.80 0.32 -12.37
CA HIS A 421 7.46 1.52 -11.59
C HIS A 421 8.09 1.34 -10.21
N PHE A 422 8.83 2.35 -9.74
CA PHE A 422 9.69 2.36 -8.55
C PHE A 422 10.98 1.54 -8.65
N ARG A 423 11.98 2.09 -9.38
CA ARG A 423 13.42 1.91 -9.11
C ARG A 423 14.21 2.81 -10.06
N ALA A 424 14.44 4.06 -9.66
CA ALA A 424 15.56 4.89 -10.14
C ALA A 424 15.64 6.20 -9.35
N PHE A 425 16.24 6.18 -8.17
CA PHE A 425 17.13 7.27 -7.77
C PHE A 425 18.55 6.74 -7.92
N ARG A 426 19.12 6.91 -9.11
CA ARG A 426 20.57 6.80 -9.31
C ARG A 426 21.11 8.22 -9.39
N GLY A 427 21.86 8.59 -8.36
CA GLY A 427 22.62 9.83 -8.34
C GLY A 427 23.60 9.87 -9.51
N LEU A 428 23.64 11.02 -10.18
CA LEU A 428 24.73 11.39 -11.07
C LEU A 428 25.44 12.57 -10.40
N SER A 429 26.62 12.26 -9.88
CA SER A 429 27.68 13.19 -9.57
C SER A 429 27.99 14.06 -10.78
N CYS A 430 27.94 15.38 -10.62
CA CYS A 430 28.56 16.32 -11.55
C CYS A 430 30.07 16.11 -11.55
N LEU A 431 30.62 15.79 -12.72
CA LEU A 431 32.00 16.10 -13.07
C LEU A 431 31.97 17.30 -14.01
N SER A 432 32.67 18.35 -13.58
CA SER A 432 33.22 19.51 -14.35
C SER A 432 32.33 20.21 -15.37
#